data_AF-A0A5K1AEB4-F1
#
_entry.id   AF-A0A5K1AEB4-F1
#
_cell.length_a   1.000
_cell.length_b   1.000
_cell.length_c   1.000
_cell.angle_alpha   90.00
_cell.angle_beta   90.00
_cell.angle_gamma   90.00
#
_symmetry.space_group_name_H-M   'P 1'
#
loop_
_entity.id
_entity.type
_entity.pdbx_description
1 polymer ?
#
loop_
_entity_poly.entity_id
_entity_poly.type
_entity_poly.pdbx_seq_one_letter_code
_entity_poly.pdbx_strand_id
1 'polypeptide(L)'
;GKLQGNTITWRGDSALKDGQEAGLDLSKGLYDAGDHVKFGLPMAFTATVLSWAILEYGDQMNAAKQLAPAQDALKWITDYLVNAHPKDNVLYIQ
;
A
#
# COMPACT_ATOMS: atom_id res chain seq x y z
N GLY A 1 5.24 2.00 -7.74
CA GLY A 1 6.35 1.05 -7.53
C GLY A 1 6.39 0.00 -8.62
N LYS A 2 7.25 -1.02 -8.45
CA LYS A 2 7.37 -2.15 -9.37
C LYS A 2 6.26 -3.18 -9.13
N LEU A 3 5.40 -3.40 -10.13
CA LEU A 3 4.24 -4.27 -9.99
C LEU A 3 4.63 -5.76 -10.05
N GLN A 4 3.93 -6.61 -9.30
CA GLN A 4 4.11 -8.07 -9.29
C GLN A 4 2.76 -8.75 -9.51
N GLY A 5 2.70 -9.77 -10.38
CA GLY A 5 1.45 -10.50 -10.64
C GLY A 5 0.31 -9.64 -11.19
N ASN A 6 0.63 -8.52 -11.85
CA ASN A 6 -0.37 -7.52 -12.26
C ASN A 6 -1.35 -8.08 -13.30
N THR A 7 -2.65 -8.01 -12.99
CA THR A 7 -3.74 -8.35 -13.91
C THR A 7 -4.35 -7.13 -14.60
N ILE A 8 -3.97 -5.91 -14.19
CA ILE A 8 -4.50 -4.65 -14.71
C ILE A 8 -3.63 -4.19 -15.89
N THR A 9 -4.05 -4.52 -17.11
CA THR A 9 -3.25 -4.39 -18.34
C THR A 9 -2.80 -2.97 -18.68
N TRP A 10 -3.50 -1.95 -18.21
CA TRP A 10 -3.19 -0.55 -18.47
C TRP A 10 -2.33 0.10 -17.37
N ARG A 11 -1.94 -0.64 -16.33
CA ARG A 11 -1.03 -0.19 -15.27
C ARG A 11 0.36 -0.78 -15.48
N GLY A 12 1.39 0.06 -15.33
CA GLY A 12 2.80 -0.34 -15.40
C GLY A 12 3.59 0.13 -14.17
N ASP A 13 4.88 -0.19 -14.18
CA ASP A 13 5.83 0.26 -13.16
C ASP A 13 5.89 1.80 -13.12
N SER A 14 5.80 2.38 -11.92
CA SER A 14 5.85 3.83 -11.72
C SER A 14 6.60 4.20 -10.44
N ALA A 15 7.06 5.45 -10.32
CA ALA A 15 7.60 5.98 -9.05
C ALA A 15 8.71 5.10 -8.44
N LEU A 16 9.59 4.55 -9.29
CA LEU A 16 10.63 3.58 -8.89
C LEU A 16 11.77 4.22 -8.10
N LYS A 17 11.83 5.56 -8.05
CA LYS A 17 12.89 6.33 -7.37
C LYS A 17 12.41 6.99 -6.08
N ASP A 18 11.16 6.78 -5.67
CA ASP A 18 10.62 7.39 -4.46
C ASP A 18 11.45 6.95 -3.25
N GLY A 19 11.89 7.92 -2.44
CA GLY A 19 12.75 7.69 -1.27
C GLY A 19 14.25 7.65 -1.55
N GLN A 20 14.69 7.69 -2.81
CA GLN A 20 16.11 7.59 -3.16
C GLN A 20 16.99 8.66 -2.49
N GLU A 21 16.49 9.89 -2.37
CA GLU A 21 17.19 11.01 -1.69
C GLU A 21 17.42 10.76 -0.20
N ALA A 22 16.54 9.96 0.42
CA ALA A 22 16.64 9.54 1.81
C ALA A 22 17.37 8.19 1.97
N GLY A 23 17.80 7.55 0.87
CA GLY A 23 18.36 6.20 0.89
C GLY A 23 17.34 5.11 1.27
N LEU A 24 16.06 5.33 1.00
CA LEU A 24 14.95 4.43 1.33
C LEU A 24 14.24 3.94 0.05
N ASP A 25 13.59 2.78 0.11
CA ASP A 25 12.63 2.35 -0.90
C ASP A 25 11.22 2.75 -0.50
N LEU A 26 10.75 3.90 -1.00
CA LEU A 26 9.38 4.37 -0.80
C LEU A 26 8.52 4.16 -2.07
N SER A 27 8.92 3.24 -2.97
CA SER A 27 8.29 3.06 -4.28
C SER A 27 6.89 2.41 -4.22
N LYS A 28 6.58 1.64 -3.16
CA LYS A 28 5.27 0.99 -2.91
C LYS A 28 4.20 1.98 -2.43
N GLY A 29 3.07 1.48 -1.91
CA GLY A 29 1.96 2.31 -1.43
C GLY A 29 0.98 2.68 -2.55
N LEU A 30 0.05 3.56 -2.22
CA LEU A 30 -1.05 3.98 -3.11
C LEU A 30 -0.86 5.44 -3.55
N TYR A 31 -1.21 5.73 -4.79
CA TYR A 31 -1.62 7.09 -5.13
C TYR A 31 -2.99 7.35 -4.52
N ASP A 32 -3.19 8.56 -3.99
CA ASP A 32 -4.33 8.86 -3.12
C ASP A 32 -5.66 8.87 -3.87
N ALA A 33 -5.73 9.57 -5.01
CA ALA A 33 -6.95 9.70 -5.79
C ALA A 33 -6.70 9.63 -7.29
N GLY A 34 -7.07 10.68 -8.04
CA GLY A 34 -6.82 10.82 -9.48
C GLY A 34 -5.46 11.43 -9.81
N ASP A 35 -4.68 11.76 -8.78
CA ASP A 35 -3.33 12.30 -8.88
C ASP A 35 -2.28 11.19 -8.62
N HIS A 36 -1.04 11.60 -8.40
CA HIS A 36 0.08 10.69 -8.16
C HIS A 36 0.82 10.96 -6.85
N VAL A 37 0.22 11.72 -5.92
CA VAL A 37 0.83 11.97 -4.61
C VAL A 37 0.48 10.81 -3.67
N LYS A 38 1.44 10.46 -2.81
CA LYS A 38 1.28 9.48 -1.74
C LYS A 38 1.03 10.21 -0.43
N PHE A 39 -0.23 10.54 -0.14
CA PHE A 39 -0.58 11.16 1.14
C PHE A 39 -0.65 10.09 2.25
N GLY A 40 0.27 10.16 3.21
CA GLY A 40 0.42 9.14 4.25
C GLY A 40 -0.80 8.98 5.16
N LEU A 41 -1.50 10.08 5.50
CA LEU A 41 -2.68 10.04 6.38
C LEU A 41 -3.86 9.25 5.77
N PRO A 42 -4.41 9.61 4.59
CA PRO A 42 -5.51 8.84 4.00
C PRO A 42 -5.09 7.41 3.60
N MET A 43 -3.82 7.20 3.24
CA MET A 43 -3.30 5.86 2.98
C MET A 43 -3.31 4.97 4.24
N ALA A 44 -2.84 5.50 5.38
CA ALA A 44 -2.85 4.79 6.66
C ALA A 44 -4.29 4.52 7.15
N PHE A 45 -5.19 5.48 6.98
CA PHE A 45 -6.61 5.29 7.25
C PHE A 45 -7.21 4.15 6.40
N THR A 46 -6.91 4.13 5.10
CA THR A 46 -7.35 3.08 4.18
C THR A 46 -6.85 1.70 4.62
N ALA A 47 -5.57 1.58 5.00
CA ALA A 47 -5.02 0.34 5.53
C ALA A 47 -5.73 -0.12 6.82
N THR A 48 -6.05 0.83 7.70
CA THR A 48 -6.76 0.55 8.97
C THR A 48 -8.15 0.00 8.71
N VAL A 49 -8.93 0.65 7.84
CA VAL A 49 -10.30 0.20 7.51
C VAL A 49 -10.28 -1.14 6.77
N LEU A 50 -9.34 -1.35 5.85
CA LEU A 50 -9.19 -2.63 5.15
C LEU A 50 -8.80 -3.77 6.12
N SER A 51 -7.89 -3.50 7.05
CA SER A 51 -7.51 -4.45 8.10
C SER A 51 -8.70 -4.82 8.97
N TRP A 52 -9.49 -3.83 9.38
CA TRP A 52 -10.69 -4.08 10.18
C TRP A 52 -11.73 -4.90 9.40
N ALA A 53 -11.95 -4.59 8.12
CA ALA A 53 -12.86 -5.37 7.28
C ALA A 53 -12.41 -6.82 7.10
N ILE A 54 -11.10 -7.08 6.96
CA ILE A 54 -10.54 -8.44 6.88
C ILE A 54 -10.74 -9.18 8.21
N LEU A 55 -10.56 -8.50 9.35
CA LEU A 55 -10.77 -9.10 10.67
C LEU A 55 -12.25 -9.46 10.90
N GLU A 56 -13.17 -8.60 10.52
CA GLU A 56 -14.61 -8.78 10.77
C GLU A 56 -15.26 -9.74 9.76
N TYR A 57 -14.84 -9.68 8.49
CA TYR A 57 -15.52 -10.36 7.38
C TYR A 57 -14.61 -11.30 6.58
N GLY A 58 -13.50 -11.75 7.16
CA GLY A 58 -12.51 -12.60 6.47
C GLY A 58 -13.10 -13.88 5.88
N ASP A 59 -14.02 -14.53 6.59
CA ASP A 59 -14.68 -15.76 6.12
C ASP A 59 -15.57 -15.51 4.89
N GLN A 60 -16.31 -14.40 4.88
CA GLN A 60 -17.17 -13.98 3.76
C GLN A 60 -16.31 -13.56 2.57
N MET A 61 -15.20 -12.85 2.80
CA MET A 61 -14.22 -12.54 1.76
C MET A 61 -13.62 -13.81 1.18
N ASN A 62 -13.34 -14.82 2.01
CA ASN A 62 -12.81 -16.11 1.55
C ASN A 62 -13.84 -16.86 0.70
N ALA A 63 -15.10 -16.92 1.14
CA ALA A 63 -16.20 -17.50 0.37
C ALA A 63 -16.38 -16.81 -1.00
N ALA A 64 -16.17 -15.48 -1.06
CA ALA A 64 -16.20 -14.68 -2.28
C ALA A 64 -14.88 -14.70 -3.09
N LYS A 65 -13.86 -15.45 -2.62
CA LYS A 65 -12.51 -15.51 -3.22
C LYS A 65 -11.79 -14.14 -3.30
N GLN A 66 -12.09 -13.24 -2.37
CA GLN A 66 -11.50 -11.91 -2.25
C GLN A 66 -10.53 -11.75 -1.08
N LEU A 67 -10.43 -12.74 -0.18
CA LEU A 67 -9.56 -12.63 0.99
C LEU A 67 -8.07 -12.47 0.61
N ALA A 68 -7.56 -13.32 -0.28
CA ALA A 68 -6.16 -13.24 -0.71
C ALA A 68 -5.85 -11.90 -1.44
N PRO A 69 -6.64 -11.44 -2.43
CA PRO A 69 -6.47 -10.10 -3.01
C PRO A 69 -6.51 -8.97 -1.98
N ALA A 70 -7.41 -9.04 -0.99
CA ALA A 70 -7.51 -8.03 0.07
C ALA A 70 -6.25 -8.01 0.97
N GLN A 71 -5.73 -9.18 1.32
CA GLN A 71 -4.49 -9.32 2.09
C GLN A 71 -3.28 -8.84 1.29
N ASP A 72 -3.21 -9.13 -0.01
CA ASP A 72 -2.14 -8.65 -0.90
C ASP A 72 -2.16 -7.13 -1.04
N ALA A 73 -3.36 -6.54 -1.20
CA ALA A 73 -3.54 -5.09 -1.23
C ALA A 73 -3.13 -4.44 0.10
N LEU A 74 -3.56 -5.01 1.24
CA LEU A 74 -3.15 -4.54 2.56
C LEU A 74 -1.64 -4.60 2.73
N LYS A 75 -1.02 -5.74 2.35
CA LYS A 75 0.43 -5.93 2.42
C LYS A 75 1.17 -4.88 1.59
N TRP A 76 0.67 -4.57 0.38
CA TRP A 76 1.27 -3.54 -0.47
C TRP A 76 1.30 -2.16 0.20
N ILE A 77 0.24 -1.81 0.95
CA ILE A 77 0.17 -0.56 1.70
C ILE A 77 1.09 -0.62 2.93
N THR A 78 1.05 -1.69 3.71
CA THR A 78 1.84 -1.80 4.94
C THR A 78 3.34 -1.92 4.67
N ASP A 79 3.76 -2.55 3.57
CA ASP A 79 5.16 -2.57 3.16
C ASP A 79 5.69 -1.13 2.94
N TYR A 80 4.87 -0.23 2.39
CA TYR A 80 5.23 1.19 2.29
C TYR A 80 5.30 1.86 3.66
N LEU A 81 4.31 1.66 4.53
CA LEU A 81 4.28 2.28 5.86
C LEU A 81 5.47 1.86 6.73
N VAL A 82 5.89 0.59 6.64
CA VAL A 82 7.10 0.09 7.30
C VAL A 82 8.35 0.76 6.74
N ASN A 83 8.49 0.84 5.42
CA ASN A 83 9.64 1.49 4.79
C ASN A 83 9.68 3.01 5.08
N ALA A 84 8.52 3.64 5.21
CA ALA A 84 8.37 5.05 5.57
C ALA A 84 8.72 5.34 7.04
N HIS A 85 8.86 4.31 7.88
CA HIS A 85 9.26 4.41 9.28
C HIS A 85 10.65 3.81 9.54
N PRO A 86 11.74 4.42 9.02
CA PRO A 86 13.08 3.81 9.07
C PRO A 86 13.73 3.85 10.46
N LYS A 87 13.20 4.64 11.40
CA LYS A 87 13.72 4.84 12.77
C LYS A 87 12.56 5.19 13.71
N ASP A 88 12.70 4.87 14.99
CA ASP A 88 11.67 5.00 16.04
C ASP A 88 10.86 6.30 16.05
N ASN A 89 11.47 7.43 15.66
CA ASN A 89 10.83 8.75 15.69
C ASN A 89 10.89 9.47 14.34
N VAL A 90 10.99 8.73 13.24
CA VAL A 90 11.00 9.27 11.87
C VAL A 90 9.92 8.59 11.05
N LEU A 91 8.97 9.38 10.53
CA LEU A 91 7.94 8.90 9.61
C LEU A 91 7.89 9.81 8.38
N TYR A 92 8.08 9.23 7.21
CA TYR A 92 7.82 9.89 5.93
C TYR A 92 6.31 9.85 5.66
N ILE A 93 5.71 11.03 5.52
CA ILE A 93 4.26 11.17 5.33
C ILE A 93 3.88 11.63 3.92
N GLN A 94 4.87 12.07 3.12
CA GLN A 94 4.73 12.50 1.73
C GLN A 94 6.10 12.56 1.05
#